data_AF-A0A660VIK7-F1
#
_entry.id   AF-A0A660VIK7-F1
#
_cell.length_a   1.000
_cell.length_b   1.000
_cell.length_c   1.000
_cell.angle_alpha   90.00
_cell.angle_beta   90.00
_cell.angle_gamma   90.00
#
_symmetry.space_group_name_H-M   'P 1'
#
loop_
_entity.id
_entity.type
_entity.pdbx_description
1 polymer ?
#
loop_
_entity_poly.entity_id
_entity_poly.type
_entity_poly.pdbx_seq_one_letter_code
_entity_poly.pdbx_strand_id
1 'polypeptide(L)'
;GKAIALTMLFTIGLAVGLFVLMPLLIAQGGVSLLFGEVDTGFESLLVHIFEGLIRVIVFVGYLALVSRSAEIGRVFRYHGAEHMTIHTLEAEQPLTVENVRKWPTAHPRCGTEFLVIFIIVSIVIFSLLAGVDLWVAILGRILLVPVIAAVSYEILKFGAARRETGLWRILFLPGIWVQKITTKQPDDSMIEVAICALQESLAANGETAPEGSWDPVREPIPDVGELAKEMEARLDAEEAAAEAEPKGEAVVAEADRSTAPADAPAPDAPAPDAPAPRAGGATEGA
;
A
#
# COMPACT_ATOMS: atom_id res chain seq x y z
N GLY A 1 -12.95 -14.20 25.05
CA GLY A 1 -12.03 -14.15 26.22
C GLY A 1 -10.70 -14.82 25.92
N LYS A 2 -10.59 -16.14 26.07
CA LYS A 2 -9.32 -16.89 25.90
C LYS A 2 -8.92 -17.12 24.44
N ALA A 3 -9.90 -17.40 23.57
CA ALA A 3 -9.64 -17.62 22.14
C ALA A 3 -9.05 -16.38 21.46
N ILE A 4 -9.62 -15.19 21.72
CA ILE A 4 -9.11 -13.90 21.22
C ILE A 4 -7.68 -13.63 21.72
N ALA A 5 -7.41 -13.86 23.01
CA ALA A 5 -6.06 -13.67 23.55
C ALA A 5 -5.05 -14.62 22.90
N LEU A 6 -5.44 -15.88 22.65
CA LEU A 6 -4.58 -16.86 21.98
C LEU A 6 -4.32 -16.48 20.52
N THR A 7 -5.34 -16.05 19.78
CA THR A 7 -5.16 -15.61 18.39
C THR A 7 -4.31 -14.35 18.30
N MET A 8 -4.49 -13.38 19.19
CA MET A 8 -3.64 -12.19 19.27
C MET A 8 -2.18 -12.55 19.57
N LEU A 9 -1.94 -13.42 20.56
CA LEU A 9 -0.57 -13.83 20.90
C LEU A 9 0.09 -14.56 19.71
N PHE A 10 -0.66 -15.44 19.05
CA PHE A 10 -0.19 -16.15 17.87
C PHE A 10 0.14 -15.20 16.72
N THR A 11 -0.74 -14.25 16.38
CA THR A 11 -0.50 -13.32 15.27
C THR A 11 0.65 -12.36 15.55
N ILE A 12 0.77 -11.84 16.78
CA ILE A 12 1.91 -11.02 17.19
C ILE A 12 3.20 -11.85 17.14
N GLY A 13 3.19 -13.07 17.67
CA GLY A 13 4.33 -13.99 17.63
C GLY A 13 4.76 -14.30 16.20
N LEU A 14 3.81 -14.55 15.31
CA LEU A 14 4.07 -14.80 13.88
C LEU A 14 4.65 -13.55 13.20
N ALA A 15 4.12 -12.36 13.49
CA ALA A 15 4.63 -11.10 12.94
C ALA A 15 6.07 -10.83 13.40
N VAL A 16 6.37 -10.98 14.69
CA VAL A 16 7.74 -10.84 15.22
C VAL A 16 8.66 -11.91 14.62
N GLY A 17 8.19 -13.16 14.53
CA GLY A 17 8.91 -14.26 13.92
C GLY A 17 9.27 -13.98 12.45
N LEU A 18 8.30 -13.53 11.65
CA LEU A 18 8.45 -13.32 10.21
C LEU A 18 9.24 -12.05 9.86
N PHE A 19 9.00 -10.93 10.55
CA PHE A 19 9.57 -9.63 10.17
C PHE A 19 10.78 -9.20 10.98
N VAL A 20 11.01 -9.79 12.15
CA VAL A 20 12.14 -9.43 13.03
C VAL A 20 13.15 -10.57 13.12
N LEU A 21 12.70 -11.76 13.57
CA LEU A 21 13.61 -12.87 13.84
C LEU A 21 14.09 -13.55 12.55
N MET A 22 13.18 -13.88 11.62
CA MET A 22 13.54 -14.57 10.38
C MET A 22 14.60 -13.82 9.56
N PRO A 23 14.46 -12.52 9.24
CA PRO A 23 15.47 -11.82 8.45
C PRO A 23 16.84 -11.79 9.14
N LEU A 24 16.85 -11.63 10.48
CA LEU A 24 18.07 -11.64 11.28
C LEU A 24 18.76 -13.01 11.26
N LEU A 25 18.00 -14.09 11.45
CA LEU A 25 18.53 -15.45 11.43
C LEU A 25 19.02 -15.87 10.04
N ILE A 26 18.28 -15.53 8.97
CA ILE A 26 18.70 -15.83 7.59
C ILE A 26 19.96 -15.03 7.24
N ALA A 27 20.04 -13.76 7.64
CA ALA A 27 21.23 -12.96 7.38
C ALA A 27 22.46 -13.52 8.10
N GLN A 28 22.35 -13.82 9.40
CA GLN A 28 23.46 -14.37 10.17
C GLN A 28 23.88 -15.77 9.70
N GLY A 29 22.91 -16.67 9.49
CA GLY A 29 23.18 -18.04 9.05
C GLY A 29 23.65 -18.12 7.59
N GLY A 30 23.04 -17.34 6.70
CA GLY A 30 23.40 -17.29 5.28
C GLY A 30 24.80 -16.73 5.05
N VAL A 31 25.19 -15.71 5.81
CA VAL A 31 26.55 -15.16 5.78
C VAL A 31 27.56 -16.17 6.31
N SER A 32 27.29 -16.79 7.46
CA SER A 32 28.20 -17.81 8.03
C SER A 32 28.43 -18.97 7.06
N LEU A 33 27.40 -19.36 6.29
CA LEU A 33 27.49 -20.41 5.28
C LEU A 33 28.24 -19.97 4.00
N LEU A 34 28.07 -18.72 3.56
CA LEU A 34 28.66 -18.20 2.31
C LEU A 34 30.09 -17.67 2.48
N PHE A 35 30.42 -17.10 3.64
CA PHE A 35 31.66 -16.36 3.87
C PHE A 35 32.48 -16.86 5.08
N GLY A 36 31.97 -17.81 5.87
CA GLY A 36 32.68 -18.33 7.05
C GLY A 36 32.52 -17.44 8.30
N GLU A 37 33.43 -17.56 9.28
CA GLU A 37 33.51 -16.63 10.41
C GLU A 37 33.99 -15.26 9.91
N VAL A 38 33.07 -14.29 9.88
CA VAL A 38 33.33 -12.94 9.40
C VAL A 38 33.95 -12.10 10.51
N ASP A 39 35.23 -11.76 10.37
CA ASP A 39 35.93 -10.84 11.26
C ASP A 39 35.66 -9.37 10.89
N THR A 40 35.84 -8.48 11.87
CA THR A 40 35.48 -7.05 11.81
C THR A 40 36.14 -6.31 10.64
N GLY A 41 35.33 -5.83 9.69
CA GLY A 41 35.79 -5.07 8.52
C GLY A 41 34.71 -4.81 7.46
N PHE A 42 35.11 -4.63 6.21
CA PHE A 42 34.20 -4.42 5.04
C PHE A 42 33.18 -5.56 4.87
N GLU A 43 33.52 -6.77 5.31
CA GLU A 43 32.62 -7.91 5.30
C GLU A 43 31.38 -7.68 6.18
N SER A 44 31.52 -6.99 7.32
CA SER A 44 30.37 -6.60 8.16
C SER A 44 29.39 -5.70 7.41
N LEU A 45 29.87 -4.75 6.59
CA LEU A 45 28.98 -3.90 5.78
C LEU A 45 28.16 -4.73 4.77
N LEU A 46 28.80 -5.71 4.12
CA LEU A 46 28.11 -6.62 3.20
C LEU A 46 27.02 -7.43 3.93
N VAL A 47 27.31 -7.94 5.13
CA VAL A 47 26.33 -8.64 5.98
C VAL A 47 25.09 -7.79 6.24
N HIS A 48 25.26 -6.51 6.57
CA HIS A 48 24.12 -5.62 6.86
C HIS A 48 23.33 -5.22 5.61
N ILE A 49 23.99 -5.10 4.45
CA ILE A 49 23.32 -4.92 3.18
C ILE A 49 22.50 -6.18 2.83
N PHE A 50 23.05 -7.38 3.04
CA PHE A 50 22.33 -8.64 2.84
C PHE A 50 21.14 -8.78 3.79
N GLU A 51 21.27 -8.42 5.06
CA GLU A 51 20.16 -8.38 6.01
C GLU A 51 19.04 -7.45 5.53
N GLY A 52 19.40 -6.24 5.08
CA GLY A 52 18.45 -5.29 4.52
C GLY A 52 17.74 -5.83 3.28
N LEU A 53 18.48 -6.47 2.37
CA LEU A 53 17.92 -7.06 1.15
C LEU A 53 16.96 -8.22 1.47
N ILE A 54 17.34 -9.13 2.38
CA ILE A 54 16.46 -10.22 2.84
C ILE A 54 15.17 -9.64 3.42
N ARG A 55 15.26 -8.58 4.22
CA ARG A 55 14.08 -7.91 4.80
C ARG A 55 13.15 -7.36 3.71
N VAL A 56 13.70 -6.72 2.67
CA VAL A 56 12.91 -6.24 1.53
C VAL A 56 12.25 -7.40 0.80
N ILE A 57 12.98 -8.49 0.55
CA ILE A 57 12.44 -9.69 -0.13
C ILE A 57 11.32 -10.32 0.68
N VAL A 58 11.51 -10.50 1.99
CA VAL A 58 10.48 -11.05 2.90
C VAL A 58 9.25 -10.14 2.92
N PHE A 59 9.44 -8.82 2.98
CA PHE A 59 8.34 -7.86 2.99
C PHE A 59 7.54 -7.87 1.67
N VAL A 60 8.22 -7.78 0.53
CA VAL A 60 7.57 -7.82 -0.79
C VAL A 60 6.93 -9.18 -1.05
N GLY A 61 7.60 -10.27 -0.67
CA GLY A 61 7.10 -11.63 -0.75
C GLY A 61 5.84 -11.84 0.10
N TYR A 62 5.82 -11.29 1.31
CA TYR A 62 4.63 -11.27 2.16
C TYR A 62 3.48 -10.52 1.49
N LEU A 63 3.71 -9.29 1.00
CA LEU A 63 2.68 -8.51 0.29
C LEU A 63 2.13 -9.26 -0.91
N ALA A 64 3.01 -9.86 -1.72
CA ALA A 64 2.60 -10.66 -2.86
C ALA A 64 1.76 -11.87 -2.44
N LEU A 65 2.13 -12.57 -1.36
CA LEU A 65 1.38 -13.72 -0.85
C LEU A 65 0.00 -13.31 -0.34
N VAL A 66 -0.09 -12.30 0.54
CA VAL A 66 -1.38 -11.88 1.10
C VAL A 66 -2.27 -11.24 0.04
N SER A 67 -1.71 -10.61 -1.00
CA SER A 67 -2.47 -10.05 -2.12
C SER A 67 -3.29 -11.09 -2.89
N ARG A 68 -2.98 -12.39 -2.73
CA ARG A 68 -3.73 -13.50 -3.33
C ARG A 68 -5.02 -13.83 -2.58
N SER A 69 -5.18 -13.37 -1.34
CA SER A 69 -6.44 -13.46 -0.60
C SER A 69 -7.51 -12.57 -1.25
N ALA A 70 -8.74 -13.08 -1.34
CA ALA A 70 -9.87 -12.31 -1.89
C ALA A 70 -10.16 -11.06 -1.06
N GLU A 71 -10.11 -11.17 0.27
CA GLU A 71 -10.35 -10.06 1.20
C GLU A 71 -9.30 -8.95 1.07
N ILE A 72 -8.02 -9.32 1.09
CA ILE A 72 -6.94 -8.35 0.90
C ILE A 72 -6.97 -7.77 -0.51
N GLY A 73 -7.29 -8.59 -1.51
CA GLY A 73 -7.51 -8.14 -2.88
C GLY A 73 -8.62 -7.09 -2.99
N ARG A 74 -9.71 -7.23 -2.21
CA ARG A 74 -10.79 -6.25 -2.12
C ARG A 74 -10.32 -4.93 -1.52
N VAL A 75 -9.55 -4.98 -0.43
CA VAL A 75 -8.94 -3.79 0.18
C VAL A 75 -8.03 -3.06 -0.82
N PHE A 76 -7.21 -3.79 -1.57
CA PHE A 76 -6.34 -3.19 -2.60
C PHE A 76 -7.10 -2.60 -3.79
N ARG A 77 -8.32 -3.06 -4.07
CA ARG A 77 -9.20 -2.41 -5.06
C ARG A 77 -9.76 -1.08 -4.54
N TYR A 78 -10.24 -1.02 -3.30
CA TYR A 78 -10.65 0.26 -2.69
C TYR A 78 -9.50 1.27 -2.63
N HIS A 79 -8.28 0.81 -2.33
CA HIS A 79 -7.09 1.65 -2.39
C HIS A 79 -6.82 2.16 -3.81
N GLY A 80 -6.97 1.31 -4.83
CA GLY A 80 -6.89 1.74 -6.23
C GLY A 80 -7.95 2.78 -6.58
N ALA A 81 -9.19 2.62 -6.12
CA ALA A 81 -10.27 3.58 -6.34
C ALA A 81 -9.96 4.95 -5.73
N GLU A 82 -9.44 5.00 -4.49
CA GLU A 82 -9.04 6.25 -3.84
C GLU A 82 -7.97 6.99 -4.66
N HIS A 83 -6.90 6.30 -5.07
CA HIS A 83 -5.89 6.90 -5.95
C HIS A 83 -6.46 7.44 -7.27
N MET A 84 -7.35 6.70 -7.92
CA MET A 84 -7.95 7.12 -9.19
C MET A 84 -8.85 8.35 -9.01
N THR A 85 -9.59 8.44 -7.89
CA THR A 85 -10.40 9.62 -7.58
C THR A 85 -9.55 10.85 -7.29
N ILE A 86 -8.42 10.69 -6.59
CA ILE A 86 -7.48 11.79 -6.34
C ILE A 86 -6.84 12.27 -7.65
N HIS A 87 -6.41 11.36 -8.53
CA HIS A 87 -5.92 11.76 -9.87
C HIS A 87 -6.96 12.60 -10.64
N THR A 88 -8.23 12.19 -10.56
CA THR A 88 -9.34 12.91 -11.22
C THR A 88 -9.50 14.32 -10.65
N LEU A 89 -9.44 14.45 -9.33
CA LEU A 89 -9.50 15.73 -8.64
C LEU A 89 -8.29 16.62 -8.97
N GLU A 90 -7.08 16.06 -8.97
CA GLU A 90 -5.83 16.76 -9.31
C GLU A 90 -5.82 17.25 -10.76
N ALA A 91 -6.52 16.55 -11.65
CA ALA A 91 -6.72 16.95 -13.04
C ALA A 91 -7.89 17.94 -13.22
N GLU A 92 -8.51 18.41 -12.12
CA GLU A 92 -9.64 19.33 -12.11
C GLU A 92 -10.84 18.82 -12.92
N GLN A 93 -11.01 17.49 -13.01
CA GLN A 93 -12.11 16.87 -13.73
C GLN A 93 -13.29 16.58 -12.79
N PRO A 94 -14.53 16.61 -13.31
CA PRO A 94 -15.71 16.20 -12.54
C PRO A 94 -15.56 14.78 -12.00
N LEU A 95 -15.83 14.58 -10.71
CA LEU A 95 -15.76 13.28 -10.04
C LEU A 95 -16.95 12.40 -10.47
N THR A 96 -16.83 11.76 -11.62
CA THR A 96 -17.77 10.74 -12.12
C THR A 96 -17.05 9.41 -12.33
N VAL A 97 -17.77 8.30 -12.30
CA VAL A 97 -17.20 6.96 -12.50
C VAL A 97 -16.44 6.89 -13.83
N GLU A 98 -16.97 7.50 -14.89
CA GLU A 98 -16.37 7.50 -16.23
C GLU A 98 -15.04 8.26 -16.28
N ASN A 99 -14.93 9.38 -15.55
CA ASN A 99 -13.68 10.14 -15.49
C ASN A 99 -12.64 9.43 -14.63
N VAL A 100 -13.06 8.90 -13.48
CA VAL A 100 -12.18 8.17 -12.55
C VAL A 100 -11.57 6.94 -13.21
N ARG A 101 -12.34 6.17 -13.99
CA ARG A 101 -11.88 4.95 -14.67
C ARG A 101 -10.67 5.16 -15.59
N LYS A 102 -10.42 6.39 -16.06
CA LYS A 102 -9.33 6.71 -17.00
C LYS A 102 -7.95 6.76 -16.32
N TRP A 103 -7.91 6.91 -15.00
CA TRP A 103 -6.69 7.16 -14.26
C TRP A 103 -6.02 5.86 -13.79
N PRO A 104 -4.68 5.84 -13.65
CA PRO A 104 -3.97 4.67 -13.15
C PRO A 104 -4.23 4.47 -11.65
N THR A 105 -4.14 3.22 -11.18
CA THR A 105 -4.28 2.89 -9.75
C THR A 105 -3.05 3.29 -8.92
N ALA A 106 -1.90 3.56 -9.55
CA ALA A 106 -0.69 3.99 -8.85
C ALA A 106 -0.66 5.52 -8.74
N HIS A 107 -0.29 6.03 -7.57
CA HIS A 107 -0.26 7.44 -7.26
C HIS A 107 1.07 7.85 -6.62
N PRO A 108 1.75 8.90 -7.11
CA PRO A 108 3.04 9.35 -6.58
C PRO A 108 2.93 9.99 -5.20
N ARG A 109 1.73 10.19 -4.65
CA ARG A 109 1.51 10.78 -3.31
C ARG A 109 0.95 9.80 -2.28
N CYS A 110 1.01 8.50 -2.56
CA CYS A 110 0.48 7.45 -1.68
C CYS A 110 1.37 7.24 -0.43
N GLY A 111 0.75 7.02 0.74
CA GLY A 111 1.45 6.67 1.98
C GLY A 111 2.26 5.36 1.91
N THR A 112 2.00 4.49 0.93
CA THR A 112 2.85 3.31 0.66
C THR A 112 4.29 3.71 0.30
N GLU A 113 4.47 4.89 -0.31
CA GLU A 113 5.78 5.46 -0.60
C GLU A 113 6.54 5.79 0.68
N PHE A 114 5.85 6.33 1.70
CA PHE A 114 6.43 6.56 3.02
C PHE A 114 6.94 5.26 3.63
N LEU A 115 6.17 4.16 3.55
CA LEU A 115 6.58 2.86 4.08
C LEU A 115 7.85 2.31 3.39
N VAL A 116 7.95 2.46 2.08
CA VAL A 116 9.14 2.02 1.33
C VAL A 116 10.38 2.84 1.71
N ILE A 117 10.24 4.16 1.82
CA ILE A 117 11.33 5.04 2.28
C ILE A 117 11.70 4.71 3.71
N PHE A 118 10.71 4.45 4.57
CA PHE A 118 10.92 4.01 5.94
C PHE A 118 11.77 2.75 6.00
N ILE A 119 11.47 1.75 5.17
CA ILE A 119 12.27 0.52 5.09
C ILE A 119 13.70 0.82 4.63
N ILE A 120 13.88 1.60 3.57
CA ILE A 120 15.21 1.97 3.05
C ILE A 120 16.04 2.70 4.12
N VAL A 121 15.48 3.72 4.76
CA VAL A 121 16.13 4.47 5.83
C VAL A 121 16.42 3.57 7.03
N SER A 122 15.51 2.65 7.37
CA SER A 122 15.73 1.70 8.46
C SER A 122 16.93 0.78 8.20
N ILE A 123 17.16 0.35 6.96
CA ILE A 123 18.32 -0.48 6.60
C ILE A 123 19.61 0.31 6.83
N VAL A 124 19.66 1.57 6.39
CA VAL A 124 20.83 2.44 6.55
C VAL A 124 21.09 2.80 8.01
N ILE A 125 20.05 3.10 8.79
CA ILE A 125 20.23 3.47 10.21
C ILE A 125 20.55 2.24 11.06
N PHE A 126 19.91 1.09 10.82
CA PHE A 126 20.18 -0.12 11.58
C PHE A 126 21.52 -0.77 11.23
N SER A 127 22.08 -0.53 10.04
CA SER A 127 23.46 -0.97 9.74
C SER A 127 24.50 -0.26 10.62
N LEU A 128 24.17 0.89 11.22
CA LEU A 128 25.04 1.54 12.22
C LEU A 128 25.03 0.83 13.57
N LEU A 129 24.05 -0.05 13.82
CA LEU A 129 23.96 -0.91 15.01
C LEU A 129 24.65 -2.26 14.77
N ALA A 130 25.41 -2.37 13.69
CA ALA A 130 26.30 -3.49 13.41
C ALA A 130 27.24 -3.81 14.57
N GLY A 131 27.37 -5.09 14.93
CA GLY A 131 28.40 -5.57 15.85
C GLY A 131 28.20 -5.21 17.33
N VAL A 132 27.08 -4.58 17.70
CA VAL A 132 26.74 -4.33 19.11
C VAL A 132 26.06 -5.55 19.74
N ASP A 133 26.12 -5.64 21.08
CA ASP A 133 25.43 -6.69 21.84
C ASP A 133 23.94 -6.80 21.47
N LEU A 134 23.41 -8.03 21.46
CA LEU A 134 22.03 -8.32 21.02
C LEU A 134 20.99 -7.45 21.74
N TRP A 135 21.13 -7.22 23.05
CA TRP A 135 20.18 -6.42 23.82
C TRP A 135 20.25 -4.94 23.45
N VAL A 136 21.45 -4.43 23.22
CA VAL A 136 21.68 -3.06 22.74
C VAL A 136 21.11 -2.90 21.33
N ALA A 137 21.27 -3.91 20.48
CA ALA A 137 20.77 -3.91 19.11
C ALA A 137 19.23 -3.95 19.05
N ILE A 138 18.58 -4.67 19.97
CA ILE A 138 17.12 -4.72 20.07
C ILE A 138 16.58 -3.39 20.61
N LEU A 139 17.11 -2.92 21.74
CA LEU A 139 16.66 -1.67 22.37
C LEU A 139 16.90 -0.47 21.46
N GLY A 140 18.07 -0.41 20.81
CA GLY A 140 18.40 0.62 19.84
C GLY A 140 17.44 0.64 18.66
N ARG A 141 17.04 -0.53 18.12
CA ARG A 141 16.03 -0.59 17.04
C ARG A 141 14.68 -0.01 17.47
N ILE A 142 14.22 -0.30 18.69
CA ILE A 142 12.96 0.25 19.21
C ILE A 142 13.05 1.77 19.37
N LEU A 143 14.14 2.26 19.98
CA LEU A 143 14.34 3.69 20.23
C LEU A 143 14.58 4.51 18.96
N LEU A 144 15.09 3.89 17.90
CA LEU A 144 15.37 4.56 16.61
C LEU A 144 14.16 4.63 15.68
N VAL A 145 13.06 3.91 15.95
CA VAL A 145 11.84 3.97 15.11
C VAL A 145 11.31 5.40 14.91
N PRO A 146 11.18 6.25 15.96
CA PRO A 146 10.77 7.65 15.78
C PRO A 146 11.76 8.46 14.94
N VAL A 147 13.06 8.21 15.10
CA VAL A 147 14.12 8.88 14.32
C VAL A 147 14.02 8.51 12.85
N ILE A 148 13.87 7.21 12.55
CA ILE A 148 13.67 6.72 11.18
C ILE A 148 12.42 7.37 10.57
N ALA A 149 11.30 7.38 11.30
CA ALA A 149 10.06 8.00 10.83
C ALA A 149 10.22 9.48 10.49
N ALA A 150 10.89 10.25 11.37
CA ALA A 150 11.17 11.66 11.15
C ALA A 150 12.06 11.89 9.92
N VAL A 151 13.15 11.13 9.78
CA VAL A 151 14.04 11.23 8.62
C VAL A 151 13.32 10.85 7.32
N SER A 152 12.53 9.77 7.33
CA SER A 152 11.74 9.34 6.17
C SER A 152 10.72 10.39 5.75
N TYR A 153 10.06 11.05 6.71
CA TYR A 153 9.13 12.14 6.43
C TYR A 153 9.83 13.33 5.75
N GLU A 154 10.98 13.76 6.25
CA GLU A 154 11.74 14.87 5.65
C GLU A 154 12.25 14.52 4.25
N ILE A 155 12.70 13.28 4.02
CA ILE A 155 13.07 12.80 2.68
C ILE A 155 11.88 12.83 1.73
N LEU A 156 10.71 12.34 2.16
CA LEU A 156 9.48 12.35 1.37
C LEU A 156 9.08 13.80 1.03
N LYS A 157 9.04 14.68 2.03
CA LYS A 157 8.68 16.09 1.88
C LYS A 157 9.61 16.83 0.93
N PHE A 158 10.93 16.66 1.07
CA PHE A 158 11.92 17.33 0.23
C PHE A 158 12.00 16.73 -1.18
N GLY A 159 11.81 15.42 -1.31
CA GLY A 159 11.83 14.71 -2.58
C GLY A 159 10.56 14.89 -3.40
N ALA A 160 9.43 15.23 -2.77
CA ALA A 160 8.14 15.43 -3.43
C ALA A 160 8.20 16.47 -4.58
N ALA A 161 9.00 17.54 -4.41
CA ALA A 161 9.17 18.58 -5.43
C ALA A 161 10.16 18.19 -6.56
N ARG A 162 10.87 17.07 -6.44
CA ARG A 162 11.98 16.66 -7.33
C ARG A 162 11.82 15.27 -7.91
N ARG A 163 10.64 14.66 -7.76
CA ARG A 163 10.41 13.24 -8.08
C ARG A 163 10.80 12.83 -9.49
N GLU A 164 10.65 13.73 -10.47
CA GLU A 164 10.99 13.44 -11.87
C GLU A 164 12.49 13.59 -12.20
N THR A 165 13.32 13.99 -11.23
CA THR A 165 14.73 14.37 -11.49
C THR A 165 15.73 13.41 -10.86
N GLY A 166 16.62 12.85 -11.70
CA GLY A 166 17.84 12.16 -11.29
C GLY A 166 17.65 11.08 -10.22
N LEU A 167 18.37 11.22 -9.10
CA LEU A 167 18.37 10.25 -7.99
C LEU A 167 17.03 10.15 -7.27
N TRP A 168 16.23 11.21 -7.24
CA TRP A 168 14.91 11.19 -6.60
C TRP A 168 13.97 10.21 -7.29
N ARG A 169 13.99 10.18 -8.63
CA ARG A 169 13.20 9.22 -9.41
C ARG A 169 13.54 7.78 -9.03
N ILE A 170 14.83 7.45 -8.89
CA ILE A 170 15.28 6.11 -8.50
C ILE A 170 14.84 5.77 -7.08
N LEU A 171 14.90 6.74 -6.16
CA LEU A 171 14.52 6.54 -4.76
C LEU A 171 13.03 6.23 -4.59
N PHE A 172 12.16 6.88 -5.36
CA PHE A 172 10.70 6.73 -5.27
C PHE A 172 10.13 5.59 -6.14
N LEU A 173 10.87 5.15 -7.17
CA LEU A 173 10.44 4.10 -8.09
C LEU A 173 10.03 2.78 -7.40
N PRO A 174 10.74 2.28 -6.35
CA PRO A 174 10.33 1.09 -5.62
C PRO A 174 8.96 1.25 -4.94
N GLY A 175 8.60 2.47 -4.54
CA GLY A 175 7.27 2.79 -4.01
C GLY A 175 6.16 2.49 -5.02
N ILE A 176 6.34 2.94 -6.27
CA ILE A 176 5.41 2.66 -7.37
C ILE A 176 5.35 1.15 -7.67
N TRP A 177 6.47 0.43 -7.58
CA TRP A 177 6.48 -1.03 -7.77
C TRP A 177 5.67 -1.75 -6.70
N VAL A 178 5.80 -1.36 -5.43
CA VAL A 178 4.97 -1.94 -4.36
C VAL A 178 3.50 -1.62 -4.58
N GLN A 179 3.16 -0.42 -5.05
CA GLN A 179 1.78 -0.07 -5.39
C GLN A 179 1.18 -0.95 -6.49
N LYS A 180 1.98 -1.50 -7.42
CA LYS A 180 1.48 -2.49 -8.40
C LYS A 180 0.98 -3.78 -7.75
N ILE A 181 1.37 -4.04 -6.49
CA ILE A 181 0.87 -5.17 -5.69
C ILE A 181 -0.29 -4.71 -4.81
N THR A 182 -0.17 -3.54 -4.17
CA THR A 182 -1.09 -3.04 -3.13
C THR A 182 -2.23 -2.16 -3.66
N THR A 183 -2.32 -1.98 -4.97
CA THR A 183 -3.45 -1.34 -5.66
C THR A 183 -3.91 -2.26 -6.80
N LYS A 184 -5.21 -2.40 -6.96
CA LYS A 184 -5.83 -3.24 -7.99
C LYS A 184 -6.96 -2.47 -8.65
N GLN A 185 -7.32 -2.86 -9.87
CA GLN A 185 -8.43 -2.24 -10.58
C GLN A 185 -9.75 -2.43 -9.82
N PRO A 186 -10.43 -1.35 -9.41
CA PRO A 186 -11.72 -1.40 -8.74
C PRO A 186 -12.86 -1.68 -9.72
N ASP A 187 -13.99 -2.11 -9.17
CA ASP A 187 -15.28 -2.04 -9.87
C ASP A 187 -15.95 -0.67 -9.64
N ASP A 188 -17.01 -0.40 -10.39
CA ASP A 188 -17.70 0.88 -10.37
C ASP A 188 -18.27 1.24 -8.99
N SER A 189 -18.77 0.24 -8.25
CA SER A 189 -19.31 0.47 -6.90
C SER A 189 -18.22 0.92 -5.91
N MET A 190 -16.98 0.44 -6.08
CA MET A 190 -15.86 0.90 -5.27
C MET A 190 -15.41 2.31 -5.65
N ILE A 191 -15.51 2.68 -6.93
CA ILE A 191 -15.25 4.04 -7.40
C ILE A 191 -16.29 5.01 -6.81
N GLU A 192 -17.57 4.64 -6.82
CA GLU A 192 -18.64 5.43 -6.22
C GLU A 192 -18.38 5.71 -4.73
N VAL A 193 -17.99 4.68 -3.97
CA VAL A 193 -17.62 4.82 -2.56
C VAL A 193 -16.43 5.76 -2.39
N ALA A 194 -15.40 5.64 -3.23
CA ALA A 194 -14.23 6.51 -3.18
C ALA A 194 -14.57 7.97 -3.50
N ILE A 195 -15.45 8.21 -4.49
CA ILE A 195 -15.94 9.56 -4.83
C ILE A 195 -16.66 10.17 -3.63
N CYS A 196 -17.60 9.43 -3.02
CA CYS A 196 -18.34 9.90 -1.85
C CYS A 196 -17.39 10.24 -0.69
N ALA A 197 -16.45 9.34 -0.37
CA ALA A 197 -15.49 9.55 0.70
C ALA A 197 -14.58 10.77 0.45
N LEU A 198 -14.12 10.97 -0.80
CA LEU A 198 -13.32 12.11 -1.17
C LEU A 198 -14.10 13.42 -1.06
N GLN A 199 -15.37 13.45 -1.50
CA GLN A 199 -16.21 14.63 -1.38
C GLN A 199 -16.51 15.01 0.07
N GLU A 200 -16.76 14.03 0.94
CA GLU A 200 -16.91 14.29 2.39
C GLU A 200 -15.62 14.86 2.99
N SER A 201 -14.45 14.35 2.57
CA SER A 201 -13.15 14.90 2.98
C SER A 201 -12.97 16.35 2.52
N LEU A 202 -13.35 16.68 1.29
CA LEU A 202 -13.33 18.05 0.77
C LEU A 202 -14.28 18.95 1.56
N ALA A 203 -15.52 18.51 1.78
CA ALA A 203 -16.52 19.27 2.53
C ALA A 203 -16.06 19.55 3.97
N ALA A 204 -15.43 18.57 4.64
CA ALA A 204 -14.85 18.73 5.97
C ALA A 204 -13.69 19.77 5.99
N ASN A 205 -12.99 19.94 4.87
CA ASN A 205 -11.95 20.96 4.70
C ASN A 205 -12.50 22.32 4.21
N GLY A 206 -13.81 22.44 3.99
CA GLY A 206 -14.44 23.64 3.45
C GLY A 206 -14.23 23.83 1.95
N GLU A 207 -13.85 22.76 1.24
CA GLU A 207 -13.66 22.72 -0.20
C GLU A 207 -14.86 22.07 -0.90
N THR A 208 -15.04 22.36 -2.19
CA THR A 208 -16.11 21.79 -3.00
C THR A 208 -15.53 20.97 -4.15
N ALA A 209 -16.21 19.88 -4.50
CA ALA A 209 -15.87 19.10 -5.68
C ALA A 209 -15.98 19.94 -6.97
N PRO A 210 -15.23 19.62 -8.02
CA PRO A 210 -15.35 20.27 -9.33
C PRO A 210 -16.80 20.24 -9.85
N GLU A 211 -17.18 21.27 -10.60
CA GLU A 211 -18.55 21.39 -11.15
C GLU A 211 -18.88 20.17 -12.04
N GLY A 212 -20.11 19.66 -11.93
CA GLY A 212 -20.55 18.45 -12.65
C GLY A 212 -20.11 17.13 -12.02
N SER A 213 -19.49 17.16 -10.84
CA SER A 213 -19.20 15.95 -10.05
C SER A 213 -20.49 15.22 -9.70
N TRP A 214 -20.44 13.89 -9.70
CA TRP A 214 -21.55 13.06 -9.28
C TRP A 214 -21.70 13.16 -7.76
N ASP A 215 -22.90 13.51 -7.29
CA ASP A 215 -23.23 13.57 -5.87
C ASP A 215 -24.51 12.76 -5.61
N PRO A 216 -24.40 11.50 -5.17
CA PRO A 216 -25.57 10.70 -4.84
C PRO A 216 -26.23 11.20 -3.56
N VAL A 217 -27.53 10.97 -3.44
CA VAL A 217 -28.25 11.20 -2.19
C VAL A 217 -27.64 10.30 -1.11
N ARG A 218 -27.15 10.90 -0.02
CA ARG A 218 -26.58 10.19 1.12
C ARG A 218 -27.63 10.13 2.23
N GLU A 219 -27.95 8.92 2.66
CA GLU A 219 -28.78 8.71 3.83
C GLU A 219 -27.89 8.61 5.08
N PRO A 220 -28.26 9.24 6.21
CA PRO A 220 -27.55 9.06 7.45
C PRO A 220 -27.47 7.58 7.82
N ILE A 221 -26.31 7.15 8.30
CA ILE A 221 -26.17 5.80 8.87
C ILE A 221 -27.17 5.70 10.05
N PRO A 222 -27.98 4.62 10.12
CA PRO A 222 -28.87 4.37 11.26
C PRO A 222 -28.11 4.38 12.59
N ASP A 223 -28.85 4.49 13.70
CA ASP A 223 -28.24 4.46 15.03
C ASP A 223 -27.28 3.26 15.18
N VAL A 224 -26.08 3.50 15.73
CA VAL A 224 -25.02 2.48 15.82
C VAL A 224 -25.49 1.22 16.56
N GLY A 225 -26.38 1.37 17.54
CA GLY A 225 -26.96 0.26 18.27
C GLY A 225 -27.96 -0.55 17.44
N GLU A 226 -28.67 0.07 16.51
CA GLU A 226 -29.55 -0.63 15.55
C GLU A 226 -28.74 -1.32 14.45
N LEU A 227 -27.75 -0.63 13.88
CA LEU A 227 -26.86 -1.19 12.87
C LEU A 227 -26.08 -2.40 13.41
N ALA A 228 -25.58 -2.31 14.65
CA ALA A 228 -24.86 -3.42 15.28
C ALA A 228 -25.74 -4.68 15.40
N LYS A 229 -27.01 -4.51 15.81
CA LYS A 229 -27.98 -5.62 15.89
C LYS A 229 -28.29 -6.19 14.52
N GLU A 230 -28.44 -5.34 13.50
CA GLU A 230 -28.68 -5.79 12.13
C GLU A 230 -27.49 -6.59 11.58
N MET A 231 -26.26 -6.10 11.79
CA MET A 231 -25.04 -6.79 11.38
C MET A 231 -24.88 -8.13 12.11
N GLU A 232 -25.12 -8.16 13.42
CA GLU A 232 -25.07 -9.40 14.21
C GLU A 232 -26.08 -10.43 13.69
N ALA A 233 -27.33 -10.00 13.46
CA ALA A 233 -28.36 -10.86 12.89
C ALA A 233 -28.02 -11.38 11.48
N ARG A 234 -27.35 -10.56 10.66
CA ARG A 234 -26.88 -10.96 9.32
C ARG A 234 -25.75 -11.98 9.40
N LEU A 235 -24.79 -11.79 10.30
CA LEU A 235 -23.69 -12.73 10.52
C LEU A 235 -24.22 -14.07 11.03
N ASP A 236 -25.14 -14.06 11.99
CA ASP A 236 -25.79 -15.28 12.50
C ASP A 236 -26.55 -16.01 11.39
N ALA A 237 -27.21 -15.28 10.49
CA ALA A 237 -27.91 -15.85 9.34
C ALA A 237 -26.95 -16.44 8.30
N GLU A 238 -25.81 -15.78 8.03
CA GLU A 238 -24.77 -16.29 7.14
C GLU A 238 -24.09 -17.54 7.73
N GLU A 239 -23.83 -17.57 9.04
CA GLU A 239 -23.27 -18.73 9.74
C GLU A 239 -24.24 -19.91 9.71
N ALA A 240 -25.52 -19.68 10.01
CA ALA A 240 -26.56 -20.70 9.90
C ALA A 240 -26.73 -21.23 8.47
N ALA A 241 -26.60 -20.37 7.45
CA ALA A 241 -26.65 -20.78 6.05
C ALA A 241 -25.41 -21.62 5.65
N ALA A 242 -24.23 -21.26 6.13
CA ALA A 242 -22.99 -22.01 5.89
C ALA A 242 -22.99 -23.38 6.59
N GLU A 243 -23.64 -23.51 7.75
CA GLU A 243 -23.85 -24.79 8.43
C GLU A 243 -24.92 -25.67 7.76
N ALA A 244 -25.87 -25.06 7.05
CA ALA A 244 -26.96 -25.75 6.35
C ALA A 244 -26.57 -26.28 4.95
N GLU A 245 -25.44 -25.86 4.37
CA GLU A 245 -24.97 -26.43 3.10
C GLU A 245 -24.48 -27.88 3.29
N PRO A 246 -25.01 -28.85 2.53
CA PRO A 246 -24.58 -30.25 2.64
C PRO A 246 -23.13 -30.39 2.14
N LYS A 247 -22.24 -30.87 3.03
CA LYS A 247 -20.88 -31.28 2.66
C LYS A 247 -20.92 -32.49 1.73
N GLY A 248 -20.95 -32.25 0.42
CA GLY A 248 -20.58 -33.24 -0.59
C GLY A 248 -21.45 -33.24 -1.84
N GLU A 249 -20.94 -32.63 -2.91
CA GLU A 249 -20.60 -33.34 -4.14
C GLU A 249 -19.73 -32.44 -5.02
N ALA A 250 -18.49 -32.88 -5.26
CA ALA A 250 -17.63 -32.28 -6.25
C ALA A 250 -18.18 -32.63 -7.64
N VAL A 251 -19.12 -31.83 -8.14
CA VAL A 251 -19.48 -31.87 -9.57
C VAL A 251 -18.47 -31.01 -10.31
N VAL A 252 -17.55 -31.70 -10.99
CA VAL A 252 -16.70 -31.12 -12.03
C VAL A 252 -17.62 -30.66 -13.16
N ALA A 253 -18.08 -29.41 -13.09
CA ALA A 253 -18.68 -28.73 -14.23
C ALA A 253 -17.55 -28.05 -15.01
N GLU A 254 -17.07 -28.74 -16.03
CA GLU A 254 -16.23 -28.18 -17.08
C GLU A 254 -17.04 -27.11 -17.83
N ALA A 255 -16.92 -25.86 -17.36
CA ALA A 255 -17.42 -24.70 -18.07
C ALA A 255 -16.34 -24.22 -19.04
N ASP A 256 -16.56 -24.59 -20.29
CA ASP A 256 -16.00 -24.08 -21.53
C ASP A 256 -15.34 -22.69 -21.41
N ARG A 257 -13.99 -22.67 -21.36
CA ARG A 257 -13.18 -21.47 -21.55
C ARG A 257 -13.01 -21.19 -23.05
N SER A 258 -14.10 -20.87 -23.73
CA SER A 258 -14.07 -20.39 -25.11
C SER A 258 -15.10 -19.27 -25.29
N THR A 259 -14.72 -18.06 -24.86
CA THR A 259 -15.05 -16.75 -25.47
C THR A 259 -14.64 -15.63 -24.51
N ALA A 260 -13.32 -15.51 -24.28
CA ALA A 260 -12.75 -14.22 -23.92
C ALA A 260 -12.70 -13.38 -25.21
N PRO A 261 -13.20 -12.14 -25.25
CA PRO A 261 -12.81 -11.22 -26.30
C PRO A 261 -11.31 -11.00 -26.18
N ALA A 262 -10.59 -11.41 -27.21
CA ALA A 262 -9.17 -11.14 -27.39
C ALA A 262 -8.91 -9.63 -27.38
N ASP A 263 -7.79 -9.24 -26.75
CA ASP A 263 -6.99 -8.06 -27.02
C ASP A 263 -7.72 -6.84 -27.62
N ALA A 264 -8.25 -5.98 -26.74
CA ALA A 264 -8.28 -4.57 -27.07
C ALA A 264 -6.87 -4.00 -26.79
N PRO A 265 -6.20 -3.37 -27.77
CA PRO A 265 -4.90 -2.77 -27.52
C PRO A 265 -5.07 -1.66 -26.49
N ALA A 266 -4.17 -1.63 -25.50
CA ALA A 266 -4.06 -0.52 -24.57
C ALA A 266 -3.99 0.79 -25.37
N PRO A 267 -4.80 1.82 -25.07
CA PRO A 267 -4.60 3.12 -25.68
C PRO A 267 -3.21 3.62 -25.27
N ASP A 268 -2.43 4.02 -26.27
CA ASP A 268 -1.08 4.55 -26.08
C ASP A 268 -1.09 5.60 -24.97
N ALA A 269 -0.30 5.35 -23.93
CA ALA A 269 -0.01 6.35 -22.92
C ALA A 269 0.63 7.56 -23.62
N PRO A 270 0.12 8.80 -23.46
CA PRO A 270 0.79 9.96 -24.03
C PRO A 270 2.18 10.06 -23.41
N ALA A 271 3.19 10.25 -24.27
CA ALA A 271 4.58 10.40 -23.88
C ALA A 271 4.74 11.54 -22.86
N PRO A 272 5.64 11.39 -21.87
CA PRO A 272 5.89 12.45 -20.88
C PRO A 272 6.84 13.47 -21.50
N ASP A 273 6.34 14.40 -22.30
CA ASP A 273 7.07 15.62 -22.67
C ASP A 273 6.13 16.70 -23.25
N ALA A 274 5.62 17.55 -22.38
CA ALA A 274 5.31 18.94 -22.72
C ALA A 274 5.47 19.80 -21.45
N PRO A 275 6.34 20.83 -21.45
CA PRO A 275 6.48 21.72 -20.31
C PRO A 275 5.21 22.55 -20.16
N ALA A 276 4.76 22.73 -18.91
CA ALA A 276 3.67 23.65 -18.56
C ALA A 276 3.91 25.03 -19.20
N PRO A 277 2.88 25.69 -19.77
CA PRO A 277 3.04 27.00 -20.36
C PRO A 277 3.43 28.00 -19.28
N ARG A 278 4.60 28.63 -19.47
CA ARG A 278 5.05 29.76 -18.67
C ARG A 278 4.04 30.89 -18.82
N ALA A 279 3.51 31.39 -17.71
CA ALA A 279 2.84 32.68 -17.67
C ALA A 279 3.85 33.77 -18.08
N GLY A 280 3.79 34.17 -19.35
CA GLY A 280 4.52 35.31 -19.90
C GLY A 280 3.85 36.61 -19.45
N GLY A 281 4.66 37.51 -18.90
CA GLY A 281 4.23 38.77 -18.32
C GLY A 281 3.61 39.74 -19.32
N ALA A 282 2.71 40.57 -18.79
CA ALA A 282 2.35 41.85 -19.35
C ALA A 282 3.21 42.93 -18.67
N THR A 283 4.25 43.39 -19.36
CA THR A 283 4.65 44.80 -19.38
C THR A 283 3.61 45.51 -20.27
N GLU A 284 2.99 46.64 -19.95
CA GLU A 284 3.53 48.00 -19.78
C GLU A 284 2.40 48.90 -19.22
N GLY A 285 2.76 49.99 -18.51
CA GLY A 285 1.91 51.19 -18.45
C GLY A 285 2.01 52.07 -17.20
N ALA A 286 2.91 53.06 -17.26
CA ALA A 286 3.07 54.26 -16.43
C ALA A 286 3.78 54.16 -15.07
#